data_AF-A0AAV2N7T5-F1
#
_entry.id   AF-A0AAV2N7T5-F1
#
_cell.length_a   1.000
_cell.length_b   1.000
_cell.length_c   1.000
_cell.angle_alpha   90.00
_cell.angle_beta   90.00
_cell.angle_gamma   90.00
#
_symmetry.space_group_name_H-M   'P 1'
#
loop_
_entity.id
_entity.type
_entity.pdbx_description
1 polymer ?
#
loop_
_entity_poly.entity_id
_entity_poly.type
_entity_poly.pdbx_seq_one_letter_code
_entity_poly.pdbx_strand_id
1 'polypeptide(L)'
;MMDYAMRLLLSSFAILSLYISCIQARGTQHVTCGSVLKLMNIDYNVRLHSHEIKYGSGSGQQSVTGTNVKEDGNSYWLVKAESGKQCMRGKPIRCGDVIRLEHITTKKNLHSHLVSSPLSGKQEVSAYGDHRGEGDTGDNWMLICNHDFWERDDTIKLKHTDTDTYLAVSGRAYSAPISGQIEVIGDYSPNNPHTQWTTMEGLFIHPNDFKAQHYRHTEL
;
A
#
# COMPACT_ATOMS: atom_id res chain seq x y z
N MET A 1 -34.96 41.20 -26.24
CA MET A 1 -33.64 41.71 -26.65
C MET A 1 -32.75 41.62 -25.43
N MET A 2 -31.81 40.68 -25.39
CA MET A 2 -31.02 40.45 -24.17
C MET A 2 -30.03 41.60 -23.99
N ASP A 3 -30.14 42.34 -22.88
CA ASP A 3 -29.36 43.55 -22.62
C ASP A 3 -27.85 43.26 -22.69
N TYR A 4 -27.09 44.20 -23.27
CA TYR A 4 -25.66 44.06 -23.53
C TYR A 4 -24.88 43.83 -22.23
N ALA A 5 -25.34 44.45 -21.13
CA ALA A 5 -24.82 44.24 -19.79
C ALA A 5 -24.96 42.79 -19.30
N MET A 6 -26.07 42.12 -19.63
CA MET A 6 -26.32 40.73 -19.22
C MET A 6 -25.42 39.75 -19.99
N ARG A 7 -25.12 40.04 -21.26
CA ARG A 7 -24.15 39.25 -22.06
C ARG A 7 -22.72 39.40 -21.55
N LEU A 8 -22.33 40.60 -21.13
CA LEU A 8 -21.01 40.86 -20.54
C LEU A 8 -20.85 40.16 -19.17
N LEU A 9 -21.89 40.14 -18.34
CA LEU A 9 -21.88 39.44 -17.05
C LEU A 9 -21.83 37.91 -17.21
N LEU A 10 -22.57 37.36 -18.16
CA LEU A 10 -22.55 35.91 -18.41
C LEU A 10 -21.22 35.44 -19.00
N SER A 11 -20.62 36.23 -19.90
CA SER A 11 -19.30 35.91 -20.47
C SER A 11 -18.17 36.05 -19.45
N SER A 12 -18.19 37.08 -18.59
CA SER A 12 -17.21 37.21 -17.51
C SER A 12 -17.35 36.10 -16.47
N PHE A 13 -18.57 35.68 -16.13
CA PHE A 13 -18.81 34.54 -15.24
C PHE A 13 -18.35 33.21 -15.85
N ALA A 14 -18.57 32.99 -17.16
CA ALA A 14 -18.09 31.80 -17.87
C ALA A 14 -16.55 31.76 -17.99
N ILE A 15 -15.91 32.91 -18.19
CA ILE A 15 -14.45 33.02 -18.19
C ILE A 15 -13.92 32.76 -16.77
N LEU A 16 -14.53 33.35 -15.74
CA LEU A 16 -14.14 33.13 -14.35
C LEU A 16 -14.32 31.67 -13.92
N SER A 17 -15.41 30.99 -14.34
CA SER A 17 -15.62 29.57 -14.05
C SER A 17 -14.63 28.67 -14.80
N LEU A 18 -14.24 29.01 -16.03
CA LEU A 18 -13.14 28.36 -16.76
C LEU A 18 -11.78 28.57 -16.05
N TYR A 19 -11.52 29.75 -15.47
CA TYR A 19 -10.30 30.02 -14.69
C TYR A 19 -10.29 29.30 -13.32
N ILE A 20 -11.45 29.13 -12.68
CA ILE A 20 -11.56 28.39 -11.40
C ILE A 20 -11.44 26.87 -11.60
N SER A 21 -11.70 26.36 -12.81
CA SER A 21 -11.76 24.91 -13.09
C SER A 21 -10.41 24.18 -13.17
N CYS A 22 -9.28 24.75 -12.73
CA CYS A 22 -8.00 24.02 -12.79
C CYS A 22 -7.03 24.26 -11.64
N ILE A 23 -7.50 24.57 -10.44
CA ILE A 23 -6.68 24.38 -9.23
C ILE A 23 -7.16 23.11 -8.54
N GLN A 24 -6.93 21.97 -9.19
CA GLN A 24 -7.01 20.70 -8.51
C GLN A 24 -5.73 20.58 -7.69
N ALA A 25 -5.84 20.69 -6.36
CA ALA A 25 -4.74 20.37 -5.47
C ALA A 25 -4.29 18.95 -5.82
N ARG A 26 -3.16 18.81 -6.52
CA ARG A 26 -2.60 17.51 -6.83
C ARG A 26 -2.11 16.94 -5.50
N GLY A 27 -2.94 16.10 -4.88
CA GLY A 27 -2.52 15.30 -3.74
C GLY A 27 -1.24 14.54 -4.10
N THR A 28 -0.49 14.10 -3.10
CA THR A 28 0.81 13.45 -3.30
C THR A 28 0.72 12.31 -4.33
N GLN A 29 1.32 12.45 -5.50
CA GLN A 29 1.18 11.47 -6.59
C GLN A 29 1.78 10.11 -6.21
N HIS A 30 2.86 10.14 -5.44
CA HIS A 30 3.66 8.96 -5.10
C HIS A 30 3.38 8.48 -3.68
N VAL A 31 3.49 7.18 -3.46
CA VAL A 31 3.64 6.59 -2.14
C VAL A 31 5.02 6.96 -1.61
N THR A 32 5.06 7.43 -0.37
CA THR A 32 6.28 7.87 0.30
C THR A 32 6.56 7.04 1.54
N CYS A 33 7.83 6.94 1.91
CA CYS A 33 8.26 6.36 3.18
C CYS A 33 7.48 6.96 4.36
N GLY A 34 6.96 6.09 5.23
CA GLY A 34 6.15 6.44 6.38
C GLY A 34 4.66 6.60 6.07
N SER A 35 4.23 6.48 4.81
CA SER A 35 2.81 6.45 4.47
C SER A 35 2.14 5.21 5.04
N VAL A 36 0.86 5.34 5.40
CA VAL A 36 0.01 4.25 5.88
C VAL A 36 -1.06 4.00 4.84
N LEU A 37 -1.19 2.78 4.35
CA LEU A 37 -2.09 2.46 3.25
C LEU A 37 -2.71 1.08 3.37
N LYS A 38 -3.79 0.84 2.63
CA LYS A 38 -4.31 -0.49 2.33
C LYS A 38 -3.78 -0.94 0.97
N LEU A 39 -3.41 -2.20 0.85
CA LEU A 39 -3.14 -2.85 -0.42
C LEU A 39 -4.32 -3.72 -0.80
N MET A 40 -4.85 -3.55 -2.00
CA MET A 40 -5.96 -4.34 -2.52
C MET A 40 -5.48 -5.23 -3.65
N ASN A 41 -5.76 -6.53 -3.54
CA ASN A 41 -5.56 -7.47 -4.63
C ASN A 41 -6.57 -7.16 -5.74
N ILE A 42 -6.09 -7.01 -6.97
CA ILE A 42 -6.92 -6.53 -8.09
C ILE A 42 -7.94 -7.60 -8.50
N ASP A 43 -7.52 -8.86 -8.55
CA ASP A 43 -8.34 -9.95 -9.10
C ASP A 43 -9.47 -10.36 -8.14
N TYR A 44 -9.18 -10.46 -6.84
CA TYR A 44 -10.15 -10.87 -5.82
C TYR A 44 -10.84 -9.71 -5.10
N ASN A 45 -10.43 -8.46 -5.33
CA ASN A 45 -10.97 -7.26 -4.67
C ASN A 45 -10.97 -7.37 -3.13
N VAL A 46 -9.90 -7.94 -2.58
CA VAL A 46 -9.68 -8.09 -1.13
C VAL A 46 -8.47 -7.26 -0.68
N ARG A 47 -8.55 -6.70 0.53
CA ARG A 47 -7.48 -5.94 1.16
C ARG A 47 -6.57 -6.86 1.96
N LEU A 48 -5.26 -6.64 1.85
CA LEU A 48 -4.26 -7.28 2.68
C LEU A 48 -4.54 -6.95 4.15
N HIS A 49 -4.65 -7.98 4.98
CA HIS A 49 -5.20 -7.89 6.32
C HIS A 49 -4.44 -8.81 7.27
N SER A 50 -4.36 -8.44 8.55
CA SER A 50 -3.84 -9.32 9.60
C SER A 50 -4.57 -9.09 10.93
N HIS A 51 -4.35 -9.92 11.94
CA HIS A 51 -5.06 -9.88 13.22
C HIS A 51 -4.29 -10.69 14.26
N GLU A 52 -4.75 -10.75 15.51
CA GLU A 52 -4.06 -11.52 16.57
C GLU A 52 -4.22 -13.05 16.49
N ILE A 53 -4.87 -13.57 15.44
CA ILE A 53 -4.99 -15.00 15.20
C ILE A 53 -3.71 -15.51 14.52
N LYS A 54 -3.28 -16.71 14.92
CA LYS A 54 -2.09 -17.38 14.41
C LYS A 54 -2.47 -18.56 13.52
N TYR A 55 -1.57 -18.95 12.61
CA TYR A 55 -1.73 -20.20 11.89
C TYR A 55 -1.68 -21.39 12.86
N GLY A 56 -2.57 -22.37 12.65
CA GLY A 56 -2.55 -23.65 13.38
C GLY A 56 -1.62 -24.69 12.74
N SER A 57 -1.03 -24.37 11.60
CA SER A 57 -0.08 -25.17 10.83
C SER A 57 1.08 -24.27 10.36
N GLY A 58 2.00 -24.83 9.57
CA GLY A 58 3.13 -24.07 9.03
C GLY A 58 4.02 -23.55 10.15
N SER A 59 4.30 -22.26 10.17
CA SER A 59 5.21 -21.65 11.14
C SER A 59 4.58 -21.39 12.51
N GLY A 60 3.25 -21.42 12.61
CA GLY A 60 2.53 -20.98 13.80
C GLY A 60 2.59 -19.47 14.06
N GLN A 61 3.09 -18.67 13.11
CA GLN A 61 3.13 -17.21 13.21
C GLN A 61 1.75 -16.58 13.02
N GLN A 62 1.68 -15.25 13.20
CA GLN A 62 0.44 -14.49 13.03
C GLN A 62 -0.02 -14.57 11.57
N SER A 63 -1.32 -14.80 11.36
CA SER A 63 -1.87 -15.00 10.02
C SER A 63 -2.02 -13.70 9.24
N VAL A 64 -1.76 -13.77 7.95
CA VAL A 64 -2.07 -12.74 6.96
C VAL A 64 -3.11 -13.28 5.99
N THR A 65 -4.11 -12.45 5.68
CA THR A 65 -5.28 -12.82 4.91
C THR A 65 -5.73 -11.69 3.98
N GLY A 66 -6.67 -12.00 3.09
CA GLY A 66 -7.41 -11.02 2.30
C GLY A 66 -8.82 -10.85 2.85
N THR A 67 -9.25 -9.62 3.14
CA THR A 67 -10.62 -9.31 3.57
C THR A 67 -11.36 -8.42 2.56
N ASN A 68 -12.65 -8.63 2.36
CA ASN A 68 -13.49 -7.73 1.55
C ASN A 68 -14.07 -6.56 2.37
N VAL A 69 -13.82 -6.51 3.68
CA VAL A 69 -14.31 -5.46 4.58
C VAL A 69 -13.48 -4.19 4.39
N LYS A 70 -14.02 -3.23 3.63
CA LYS A 70 -13.32 -2.00 3.25
C LYS A 70 -12.91 -1.13 4.44
N GLU A 71 -13.77 -1.06 5.47
CA GLU A 71 -13.58 -0.16 6.61
C GLU A 71 -12.70 -0.75 7.73
N ASP A 72 -12.19 -1.97 7.57
CA ASP A 72 -11.42 -2.62 8.62
C ASP A 72 -10.06 -1.91 8.84
N GLY A 73 -9.82 -1.46 10.07
CA GLY A 73 -8.56 -0.83 10.47
C GLY A 73 -7.36 -1.78 10.45
N ASN A 74 -7.60 -3.08 10.56
CA ASN A 74 -6.57 -4.13 10.49
C ASN A 74 -6.09 -4.42 9.05
N SER A 75 -6.51 -3.61 8.09
CA SER A 75 -5.98 -3.61 6.73
C SER A 75 -4.95 -2.51 6.48
N TYR A 76 -4.59 -1.71 7.50
CA TYR A 76 -3.60 -0.64 7.37
C TYR A 76 -2.17 -1.13 7.60
N TRP A 77 -1.29 -0.80 6.65
CA TRP A 77 0.13 -1.14 6.65
C TRP A 77 0.98 0.13 6.51
N LEU A 78 1.98 0.27 7.37
CA LEU A 78 3.00 1.32 7.31
C LEU A 78 4.11 0.92 6.34
N VAL A 79 4.42 1.80 5.39
CA VAL A 79 5.53 1.63 4.47
C VAL A 79 6.84 2.05 5.14
N LYS A 80 7.74 1.08 5.33
CA LYS A 80 9.10 1.26 5.88
C LYS A 80 10.15 0.93 4.81
N ALA A 81 11.37 1.41 5.01
CA ALA A 81 12.51 0.98 4.22
C ALA A 81 12.94 -0.44 4.64
N GLU A 82 13.72 -1.08 3.77
CA GLU A 82 14.47 -2.30 4.05
C GLU A 82 15.09 -2.32 5.46
N SER A 83 15.16 -3.51 6.06
CA SER A 83 15.82 -3.73 7.36
C SER A 83 17.21 -3.09 7.39
N GLY A 84 17.50 -2.35 8.46
CA GLY A 84 18.78 -1.63 8.64
C GLY A 84 18.94 -0.33 7.84
N LYS A 85 18.02 0.01 6.91
CA LYS A 85 18.07 1.28 6.17
C LYS A 85 17.19 2.35 6.80
N GLN A 86 17.65 3.59 6.74
CA GLN A 86 16.87 4.72 7.24
C GLN A 86 15.75 5.09 6.25
N CYS A 87 14.52 5.05 6.73
CA CYS A 87 13.34 5.50 6.01
C CYS A 87 13.14 7.01 6.26
N MET A 88 13.56 7.86 5.31
CA MET A 88 13.30 9.31 5.40
C MET A 88 11.83 9.59 5.08
N ARG A 89 11.09 10.01 6.11
CA ARG A 89 9.66 10.37 6.02
C ARG A 89 9.39 11.31 4.83
N GLY A 90 8.40 10.97 4.01
CA GLY A 90 8.00 11.76 2.84
C GLY A 90 8.87 11.53 1.59
N LYS A 91 9.97 10.77 1.67
CA LYS A 91 10.74 10.38 0.49
C LYS A 91 9.90 9.45 -0.41
N PRO A 92 9.70 9.77 -1.70
CA PRO A 92 9.04 8.87 -2.65
C PRO A 92 9.78 7.53 -2.75
N ILE A 93 9.03 6.44 -2.83
CA ILE A 93 9.57 5.08 -3.01
C ILE A 93 9.79 4.83 -4.50
N ARG A 94 10.99 4.38 -4.89
CA ARG A 94 11.30 4.07 -6.30
C ARG A 94 10.84 2.66 -6.66
N CYS A 95 10.49 2.46 -7.91
CA CYS A 95 10.34 1.09 -8.42
C CYS A 95 11.69 0.37 -8.33
N GLY A 96 11.67 -0.87 -7.84
CA GLY A 96 12.87 -1.64 -7.53
C GLY A 96 13.42 -1.44 -6.11
N ASP A 97 12.93 -0.47 -5.34
CA ASP A 97 13.33 -0.33 -3.93
C ASP A 97 12.83 -1.54 -3.12
N VAL A 98 13.64 -1.94 -2.13
CA VAL A 98 13.25 -2.91 -1.11
C VAL A 98 12.59 -2.18 0.06
N ILE A 99 11.39 -2.62 0.40
CA ILE A 99 10.56 -2.04 1.46
C ILE A 99 10.15 -3.11 2.47
N ARG A 100 9.61 -2.65 3.59
CA ARG A 100 8.88 -3.48 4.55
C ARG A 100 7.49 -2.90 4.76
N LEU A 101 6.53 -3.76 5.06
CA LEU A 101 5.16 -3.36 5.39
C LEU A 101 4.88 -3.79 6.83
N GLU A 102 4.71 -2.82 7.72
CA GLU A 102 4.38 -3.08 9.13
C GLU A 102 2.87 -2.95 9.35
N HIS A 103 2.22 -4.00 9.83
CA HIS A 103 0.83 -3.97 10.23
C HIS A 103 0.63 -3.03 11.42
N ILE A 104 -0.20 -2.01 11.25
CA ILE A 104 -0.32 -0.91 12.21
C ILE A 104 -0.76 -1.38 13.60
N THR A 105 -1.74 -2.28 13.65
CA THR A 105 -2.35 -2.72 14.92
C THR A 105 -1.39 -3.58 15.73
N THR A 106 -0.73 -4.55 15.10
CA THR A 106 0.08 -5.57 15.81
C THR A 106 1.58 -5.29 15.81
N LYS A 107 2.03 -4.28 15.06
CA LYS A 107 3.45 -3.92 14.88
C LYS A 107 4.29 -5.05 14.28
N LYS A 108 3.65 -6.01 13.62
CA LYS A 108 4.30 -7.11 12.91
C LYS A 108 4.57 -6.72 11.45
N ASN A 109 5.66 -7.21 10.89
CA ASN A 109 6.00 -7.01 9.49
C ASN A 109 5.38 -8.10 8.62
N LEU A 110 4.95 -7.75 7.41
CA LEU A 110 4.62 -8.72 6.37
C LEU A 110 5.86 -9.56 6.07
N HIS A 111 5.74 -10.86 6.23
CA HIS A 111 6.86 -11.77 6.27
C HIS A 111 6.63 -12.99 5.39
N SER A 112 7.71 -13.58 4.87
CA SER A 112 7.66 -14.89 4.21
C SER A 112 8.97 -15.66 4.43
N HIS A 113 8.88 -16.97 4.23
CA HIS A 113 9.94 -17.95 4.54
C HIS A 113 9.62 -19.29 3.88
N LEU A 114 10.56 -20.23 3.86
CA LEU A 114 10.41 -21.54 3.20
C LEU A 114 9.50 -22.51 3.98
N VAL A 115 8.25 -22.11 4.20
CA VAL A 115 7.20 -22.84 4.91
C VAL A 115 5.97 -22.92 4.01
N SER A 116 5.28 -24.06 4.02
CA SER A 116 4.08 -24.26 3.21
C SER A 116 2.87 -23.49 3.78
N SER A 117 2.09 -22.87 2.89
CA SER A 117 0.90 -22.13 3.27
C SER A 117 -0.24 -23.06 3.74
N PRO A 118 -1.12 -22.58 4.66
CA PRO A 118 -2.05 -23.46 5.37
C PRO A 118 -3.11 -24.16 4.51
N LEU A 119 -3.61 -23.51 3.45
CA LEU A 119 -4.70 -24.05 2.64
C LEU A 119 -4.21 -24.57 1.30
N SER A 120 -3.38 -23.83 0.56
CA SER A 120 -2.97 -24.19 -0.80
C SER A 120 -1.63 -24.91 -0.91
N GLY A 121 -0.83 -24.94 0.16
CA GLY A 121 0.50 -25.53 0.15
C GLY A 121 1.51 -24.77 -0.73
N LYS A 122 1.23 -23.49 -1.02
CA LYS A 122 2.17 -22.56 -1.66
C LYS A 122 3.15 -22.04 -0.60
N GLN A 123 3.83 -20.92 -0.82
CA GLN A 123 4.68 -20.36 0.23
C GLN A 123 3.83 -19.58 1.24
N GLU A 124 4.07 -19.79 2.54
CA GLU A 124 3.39 -19.09 3.62
C GLU A 124 3.80 -17.60 3.63
N VAL A 125 2.80 -16.73 3.78
CA VAL A 125 2.98 -15.32 4.10
C VAL A 125 2.35 -15.09 5.46
N SER A 126 3.10 -14.49 6.37
CA SER A 126 2.72 -14.31 7.78
C SER A 126 2.99 -12.88 8.23
N ALA A 127 2.63 -12.58 9.48
CA ALA A 127 3.07 -11.37 10.15
C ALA A 127 4.07 -11.75 11.26
N TYR A 128 5.29 -11.20 11.19
CA TYR A 128 6.42 -11.58 12.03
C TYR A 128 7.10 -10.36 12.69
N GLY A 129 8.08 -10.59 13.56
CA GLY A 129 8.85 -9.56 14.26
C GLY A 129 8.44 -9.36 15.71
N ASP A 130 9.04 -8.39 16.40
CA ASP A 130 8.76 -8.03 17.78
C ASP A 130 7.57 -7.05 17.89
N HIS A 131 7.43 -6.34 19.01
CA HIS A 131 6.36 -5.34 19.22
C HIS A 131 6.80 -3.91 18.83
N ARG A 132 8.01 -3.76 18.30
CA ARG A 132 8.61 -2.50 17.85
C ARG A 132 8.74 -2.44 16.33
N GLY A 133 8.18 -3.40 15.60
CA GLY A 133 8.28 -3.45 14.14
C GLY A 133 9.63 -3.94 13.62
N GLU A 134 10.41 -4.61 14.47
CA GLU A 134 11.71 -5.17 14.11
C GLU A 134 11.59 -6.68 13.87
N GLY A 135 12.14 -7.15 12.76
CA GLY A 135 12.21 -8.56 12.38
C GLY A 135 13.53 -8.85 11.68
N ASP A 136 13.52 -9.60 10.59
CA ASP A 136 14.73 -10.04 9.87
C ASP A 136 14.65 -9.75 8.36
N THR A 137 15.40 -10.50 7.55
CA THR A 137 15.41 -10.34 6.07
C THR A 137 14.16 -10.88 5.40
N GLY A 138 13.41 -11.79 6.04
CA GLY A 138 12.13 -12.31 5.53
C GLY A 138 11.01 -11.27 5.53
N ASP A 139 11.27 -10.07 6.07
CA ASP A 139 10.35 -8.93 6.03
C ASP A 139 10.54 -8.06 4.77
N ASN A 140 11.58 -8.32 3.97
CA ASN A 140 11.98 -7.47 2.87
C ASN A 140 11.29 -7.85 1.55
N TRP A 141 10.58 -6.89 0.97
CA TRP A 141 9.86 -7.03 -0.29
C TRP A 141 10.36 -6.01 -1.31
N MET A 142 10.80 -6.48 -2.47
CA MET A 142 11.13 -5.63 -3.60
C MET A 142 9.84 -5.17 -4.29
N LEU A 143 9.70 -3.86 -4.42
CA LEU A 143 8.60 -3.25 -5.14
C LEU A 143 8.83 -3.36 -6.65
N ILE A 144 7.86 -3.91 -7.38
CA ILE A 144 7.86 -3.98 -8.83
C ILE A 144 6.71 -3.13 -9.36
N CYS A 145 7.05 -2.09 -10.12
CA CYS A 145 6.10 -1.17 -10.75
C CYS A 145 6.65 -0.65 -12.09
N ASN A 146 5.80 0.01 -12.88
CA ASN A 146 6.07 0.34 -14.28
C ASN A 146 6.75 1.70 -14.50
N HIS A 147 6.70 2.58 -13.50
CA HIS A 147 7.23 3.95 -13.58
C HIS A 147 8.55 4.09 -12.79
N ASP A 148 9.04 5.31 -12.61
CA ASP A 148 10.23 5.56 -11.80
C ASP A 148 9.96 5.40 -10.29
N PHE A 149 8.72 5.67 -9.89
CA PHE A 149 8.27 5.68 -8.49
C PHE A 149 6.95 4.93 -8.33
N TRP A 150 6.67 4.56 -7.08
CA TRP A 150 5.38 3.98 -6.70
C TRP A 150 4.26 5.03 -6.80
N GLU A 151 3.53 5.03 -7.91
CA GLU A 151 2.32 5.85 -8.04
C GLU A 151 1.13 5.22 -7.29
N ARG A 152 0.27 6.04 -6.70
CA ARG A 152 -0.81 5.53 -5.83
C ARG A 152 -1.87 4.71 -6.56
N ASP A 153 -2.17 5.05 -7.80
CA ASP A 153 -3.24 4.40 -8.56
C ASP A 153 -2.70 3.30 -9.49
N ASP A 154 -1.40 3.00 -9.39
CA ASP A 154 -0.73 2.04 -10.24
C ASP A 154 -0.84 0.61 -9.71
N THR A 155 -0.82 -0.32 -10.66
CA THR A 155 -0.63 -1.74 -10.37
C THR A 155 0.82 -2.01 -10.00
N ILE A 156 1.01 -2.65 -8.86
CA ILE A 156 2.31 -3.09 -8.36
C ILE A 156 2.34 -4.60 -8.13
N LYS A 157 3.54 -5.13 -7.96
CA LYS A 157 3.79 -6.44 -7.36
C LYS A 157 4.82 -6.30 -6.25
N LEU A 158 4.76 -7.20 -5.27
CA LEU A 158 5.73 -7.28 -4.19
C LEU A 158 6.42 -8.63 -4.28
N LYS A 159 7.72 -8.61 -4.55
CA LYS A 159 8.56 -9.81 -4.64
C LYS A 159 9.34 -9.98 -3.35
N HIS A 160 9.13 -11.09 -2.66
CA HIS A 160 9.87 -11.45 -1.47
C HIS A 160 11.35 -11.62 -1.83
N THR A 161 12.24 -10.92 -1.12
CA THR A 161 13.66 -10.86 -1.50
C THR A 161 14.42 -12.16 -1.26
N ASP A 162 14.12 -12.88 -0.17
CA ASP A 162 14.86 -14.09 0.21
C ASP A 162 14.44 -15.32 -0.61
N THR A 163 13.19 -15.38 -1.11
CA THR A 163 12.65 -16.59 -1.77
C THR A 163 12.12 -16.37 -3.18
N ASP A 164 12.25 -15.15 -3.71
CA ASP A 164 11.83 -14.75 -5.05
C ASP A 164 10.33 -14.93 -5.39
N THR A 165 9.49 -15.29 -4.41
CA THR A 165 8.03 -15.40 -4.60
C THR A 165 7.32 -14.07 -4.56
N TYR A 166 6.16 -14.00 -5.17
CA TYR A 166 5.34 -12.80 -5.30
C TYR A 166 4.16 -12.88 -4.34
N LEU A 167 3.92 -11.80 -3.59
CA LEU A 167 2.75 -11.67 -2.74
C LEU A 167 1.49 -11.85 -3.60
N ALA A 168 0.66 -12.81 -3.24
CA ALA A 168 -0.55 -13.13 -3.98
C ALA A 168 -1.66 -13.63 -3.05
N VAL A 169 -2.84 -13.84 -3.62
CA VAL A 169 -3.94 -14.56 -2.98
C VAL A 169 -4.13 -15.91 -3.67
N SER A 170 -4.45 -16.95 -2.91
CA SER A 170 -4.65 -18.30 -3.48
C SER A 170 -6.08 -18.52 -3.99
N GLY A 171 -7.02 -17.66 -3.59
CA GLY A 171 -8.45 -17.82 -3.82
C GLY A 171 -9.15 -18.82 -2.89
N ARG A 172 -8.41 -19.48 -1.99
CA ARG A 172 -8.99 -20.35 -0.95
C ARG A 172 -9.43 -19.50 0.24
N ALA A 173 -10.63 -19.73 0.74
CA ALA A 173 -11.16 -19.05 1.91
C ALA A 173 -11.00 -19.89 3.18
N TYR A 174 -10.68 -19.23 4.29
CA TYR A 174 -10.68 -19.85 5.61
C TYR A 174 -12.10 -20.10 6.12
N SER A 175 -12.23 -21.11 6.98
CA SER A 175 -13.39 -21.33 7.84
C SER A 175 -13.24 -20.56 9.16
N ALA A 176 -14.06 -20.89 10.16
CA ALA A 176 -13.95 -20.35 11.52
C ALA A 176 -12.51 -20.50 12.07
N PRO A 177 -12.01 -19.53 12.85
CA PRO A 177 -12.69 -18.32 13.35
C PRO A 177 -12.69 -17.12 12.37
N ILE A 178 -12.06 -17.24 11.20
CA ILE A 178 -11.88 -16.13 10.22
C ILE A 178 -12.61 -16.44 8.91
N SER A 179 -13.85 -16.91 9.05
CA SER A 179 -14.68 -17.39 7.95
C SER A 179 -14.76 -16.39 6.80
N GLY A 180 -14.46 -16.85 5.59
CA GLY A 180 -14.56 -16.07 4.36
C GLY A 180 -13.35 -15.20 4.04
N GLN A 181 -12.38 -15.06 4.95
CA GLN A 181 -11.11 -14.39 4.62
C GLN A 181 -10.29 -15.28 3.67
N ILE A 182 -9.62 -14.66 2.70
CA ILE A 182 -8.87 -15.36 1.65
C ILE A 182 -7.42 -15.60 2.10
N GLU A 183 -6.87 -16.77 1.77
CA GLU A 183 -5.46 -17.08 2.01
C GLU A 183 -4.54 -16.23 1.13
N VAL A 184 -3.61 -15.54 1.78
CA VAL A 184 -2.48 -14.83 1.17
C VAL A 184 -1.27 -15.76 1.16
N ILE A 185 -0.52 -15.74 0.06
CA ILE A 185 0.58 -16.67 -0.22
C ILE A 185 1.74 -15.97 -0.93
N GLY A 186 2.89 -16.62 -0.98
CA GLY A 186 3.94 -16.38 -1.97
C GLY A 186 3.73 -17.30 -3.19
N ASP A 187 3.51 -16.71 -4.35
CA ASP A 187 3.42 -17.43 -5.63
C ASP A 187 4.76 -17.37 -6.37
N TYR A 188 5.19 -18.50 -6.94
CA TYR A 188 6.40 -18.60 -7.75
C TYR A 188 6.21 -18.06 -9.17
N SER A 189 4.97 -17.90 -9.63
CA SER A 189 4.65 -17.42 -10.97
C SER A 189 4.49 -15.89 -11.00
N PRO A 190 5.46 -15.13 -11.56
CA PRO A 190 5.34 -13.68 -11.67
C PRO A 190 4.18 -13.23 -12.56
N ASN A 191 3.72 -14.09 -13.48
CA ASN A 191 2.68 -13.75 -14.45
C ASN A 191 1.27 -14.10 -13.96
N ASN A 192 1.13 -14.65 -12.75
CA ASN A 192 -0.18 -14.91 -12.17
C ASN A 192 -0.89 -13.56 -11.86
N PRO A 193 -2.10 -13.30 -12.41
CA PRO A 193 -2.84 -12.07 -12.10
C PRO A 193 -3.12 -11.87 -10.60
N HIS A 194 -3.17 -12.95 -9.81
CA HIS A 194 -3.36 -12.87 -8.37
C HIS A 194 -2.19 -12.19 -7.63
N THR A 195 -1.06 -11.93 -8.30
CA THR A 195 0.11 -11.21 -7.76
C THR A 195 -0.02 -9.69 -7.86
N GLN A 196 -1.08 -9.19 -8.51
CA GLN A 196 -1.26 -7.77 -8.76
C GLN A 196 -2.02 -7.09 -7.61
N TRP A 197 -1.43 -6.00 -7.13
CA TRP A 197 -1.99 -5.19 -6.05
C TRP A 197 -2.06 -3.73 -6.49
N THR A 198 -2.99 -2.98 -5.90
CA THR A 198 -3.06 -1.54 -6.01
C THR A 198 -3.13 -0.92 -4.62
N THR A 199 -2.55 0.26 -4.47
CA THR A 199 -2.72 1.05 -3.25
C THR A 199 -4.16 1.58 -3.21
N MET A 200 -4.75 1.55 -2.02
CA MET A 200 -6.10 2.05 -1.76
C MET A 200 -6.08 3.02 -0.58
N GLU A 201 -7.15 3.06 0.22
CA GLU A 201 -7.36 3.97 1.34
C GLU A 201 -6.09 4.15 2.18
N GLY A 202 -5.71 5.39 2.50
CA GLY A 202 -4.46 5.64 3.20
C GLY A 202 -4.21 7.09 3.56
N LEU A 203 -3.24 7.28 4.46
CA LEU A 203 -2.63 8.55 4.82
C LEU A 203 -1.26 8.62 4.16
N PHE A 204 -1.12 9.49 3.17
CA PHE A 204 0.09 9.67 2.39
C PHE A 204 0.88 10.86 2.89
N ILE A 205 2.16 10.65 3.18
CA ILE A 205 3.01 11.73 3.70
C ILE A 205 3.49 12.59 2.53
N HIS A 206 3.28 13.90 2.65
CA HIS A 206 3.77 14.86 1.67
C HIS A 206 5.30 14.84 1.61
N PRO A 207 5.90 14.85 0.40
CA PRO A 207 7.33 15.06 0.26
C PRO A 207 7.78 16.34 0.96
N ASN A 208 8.90 16.25 1.69
CA ASN A 208 9.53 17.41 2.31
C ASN A 208 10.18 18.28 1.23
N ASP A 209 9.41 19.15 0.57
CA ASP A 209 9.96 20.17 -0.32
C ASP A 209 10.49 21.36 0.50
N PHE A 210 11.70 21.21 1.05
CA PHE A 210 12.40 22.32 1.72
C PHE A 210 12.60 23.55 0.81
N LYS A 211 12.48 23.40 -0.51
CA LYS A 211 12.57 24.51 -1.47
C LYS A 211 11.30 25.36 -1.57
N ALA A 212 10.14 24.85 -1.18
CA ALA A 212 8.87 25.58 -1.29
C ALA A 212 8.64 26.56 -0.12
N GLN A 213 9.29 26.37 1.03
CA GLN A 213 9.09 27.19 2.24
C GLN A 213 10.02 28.42 2.35
N HIS A 214 10.91 28.67 1.38
CA HIS A 214 11.76 29.87 1.39
C HIS A 214 11.18 31.08 0.63
N TYR A 215 9.94 31.00 0.15
CA TYR A 215 9.23 32.18 -0.34
C TYR A 215 8.35 32.79 0.75
N ARG A 216 8.83 33.91 1.31
CA ARG A 216 8.14 34.92 2.12
C ARG A 216 7.60 34.48 3.49
N HIS A 217 8.46 34.58 4.48
CA HIS A 217 8.10 35.34 5.69
C HIS A 217 9.00 36.57 5.72
N THR A 218 8.48 37.70 5.25
CA THR A 218 9.01 39.01 5.64
C THR A 218 8.16 39.43 6.81
N GLU A 219 8.69 39.26 8.01
CA GLU A 219 8.06 39.84 9.21
C GLU A 219 8.10 41.36 9.08
N LEU A 220 6.93 41.99 9.24
CA LEU A 220 6.77 43.41 9.52
C LEU A 220 6.42 43.56 11.00
#